data_AF-A0A1C6UTR5-F1
#
_entry.id   AF-A0A1C6UTR5-F1
#
_cell.length_a   1.000
_cell.length_b   1.000
_cell.length_c   1.000
_cell.angle_alpha   90.00
_cell.angle_beta   90.00
_cell.angle_gamma   90.00
#
_symmetry.space_group_name_H-M   'P 1'
#
loop_
_entity.id
_entity.type
_entity.pdbx_description
1 polymer ?
#
loop_
_entity_poly.entity_id
_entity_poly.type
_entity_poly.pdbx_seq_one_letter_code
_entity_poly.pdbx_strand_id
1 'polypeptide(L)'
;MVGNGKDRERGVAAALDELRQADMVAFGGVGIAGTVLPVTEAYRRVEAALGDGPENLRGQLERLLDEGTPAGRVYAATLLERVDPAAGRAAWTALRDDPAEFGTFIGCVMGRSTLREYASERLAAA
;
A
#
# COMPACT_ATOMS: atom_id res chain seq x y z
N MET A 1 29.12 -3.58 15.83
CA MET A 1 28.26 -3.88 14.66
C MET A 1 26.94 -3.13 14.82
N VAL A 2 26.87 -1.86 14.42
CA VAL A 2 25.64 -1.04 14.44
C VAL A 2 25.55 -0.36 13.09
N GLY A 3 25.01 -1.08 12.10
CA GLY A 3 24.81 -0.59 10.73
C GLY A 3 23.47 -1.02 10.15
N ASN A 4 22.97 -2.20 10.52
CA ASN A 4 21.80 -2.80 9.87
C ASN A 4 20.46 -2.10 10.11
N GLY A 5 20.27 -1.44 11.28
CA GLY A 5 18.99 -0.80 11.61
C GLY A 5 18.69 0.43 10.77
N LYS A 6 19.65 1.38 10.71
CA LYS A 6 19.48 2.65 9.99
C LYS A 6 19.37 2.46 8.48
N ASP A 7 20.11 1.53 7.89
CA ASP A 7 19.99 1.20 6.46
C ASP A 7 18.62 0.61 6.13
N ARG A 8 18.09 -0.21 7.04
CA ARG A 8 16.74 -0.78 6.90
C ARG A 8 15.67 0.31 7.01
N GLU A 9 15.75 1.16 8.03
CA GLU A 9 14.82 2.29 8.22
C GLU A 9 14.82 3.24 7.02
N ARG A 10 16.00 3.62 6.51
CA ARG A 10 16.11 4.43 5.28
C ARG A 10 15.48 3.75 4.08
N GLY A 11 15.68 2.44 3.93
CA GLY A 11 15.09 1.67 2.85
C GLY A 11 13.56 1.54 2.97
N VAL A 12 13.01 1.54 4.19
CA VAL A 12 11.55 1.54 4.42
C VAL A 12 10.97 2.92 4.16
N ALA A 13 11.64 3.98 4.60
CA ALA A 13 11.22 5.36 4.31
C ALA A 13 11.18 5.64 2.79
N ALA A 14 12.20 5.19 2.04
CA ALA A 14 12.20 5.30 0.58
C ALA A 14 11.07 4.49 -0.07
N ALA A 15 10.78 3.30 0.45
CA ALA A 15 9.65 2.50 -0.03
C ALA A 15 8.30 3.18 0.27
N LEU A 16 8.14 3.81 1.43
CA LEU A 16 6.93 4.58 1.75
C LEU A 16 6.76 5.78 0.82
N ASP A 17 7.85 6.46 0.43
CA ASP A 17 7.79 7.56 -0.53
C ASP A 17 7.40 7.08 -1.94
N GLU A 18 7.90 5.92 -2.36
CA GLU A 18 7.49 5.27 -3.62
C GLU A 18 5.99 4.92 -3.59
N LEU A 19 5.49 4.37 -2.48
CA LEU A 19 4.06 4.11 -2.31
C LEU A 19 3.24 5.40 -2.31
N ARG A 20 3.76 6.49 -1.73
CA ARG A 20 3.07 7.79 -1.67
C ARG A 20 2.82 8.38 -3.05
N GLN A 21 3.73 8.15 -3.98
CA GLN A 21 3.66 8.66 -5.35
C GLN A 21 3.06 7.65 -6.34
N ALA A 22 2.64 6.48 -5.87
CA ALA A 22 2.14 5.43 -6.74
C ALA A 22 0.88 5.87 -7.50
N ASP A 23 0.87 5.81 -8.82
CA ASP A 23 -0.35 6.06 -9.60
C ASP A 23 -1.16 4.78 -9.88
N MET A 24 -0.61 3.62 -9.49
CA MET A 24 -1.17 2.31 -9.80
C MET A 24 -0.99 1.30 -8.65
N VAL A 25 -2.00 0.45 -8.49
CA VAL A 25 -1.99 -0.66 -7.55
C VAL A 25 -1.67 -1.98 -8.25
N ALA A 26 -0.61 -2.65 -7.78
CA ALA A 26 -0.11 -3.93 -8.27
C ALA A 26 0.52 -4.72 -7.11
N PHE A 27 -0.19 -5.73 -6.61
CA PHE A 27 0.28 -6.58 -5.51
C PHE A 27 1.13 -7.78 -5.97
N GLY A 28 1.26 -8.01 -7.28
CA GLY A 28 1.97 -9.14 -7.89
C GLY A 28 2.91 -8.73 -9.02
N GLY A 29 3.66 -9.69 -9.56
CA GLY A 29 4.43 -9.46 -10.80
C GLY A 29 3.48 -9.16 -11.96
N VAL A 30 3.85 -8.20 -12.80
CA VAL A 30 3.00 -7.70 -13.88
C VAL A 30 3.61 -8.03 -15.25
N GLY A 31 2.74 -8.34 -16.23
CA GLY A 31 3.13 -8.52 -17.63
C GLY A 31 3.68 -9.90 -18.03
N ILE A 32 4.02 -10.05 -19.33
CA ILE A 32 4.40 -11.32 -19.97
C ILE A 32 5.77 -11.86 -19.51
N ALA A 33 6.57 -11.06 -18.81
CA ALA A 33 7.89 -11.45 -18.29
C ALA A 33 7.96 -11.54 -16.75
N GLY A 34 6.84 -11.37 -16.03
CA GLY A 34 6.84 -11.40 -14.57
C GLY A 34 7.66 -10.26 -13.94
N THR A 35 7.81 -9.13 -14.62
CA THR A 35 8.52 -7.96 -14.10
C THR A 35 7.77 -7.40 -12.90
N VAL A 36 8.50 -7.15 -11.81
CA VAL A 36 7.94 -6.54 -10.61
C VAL A 36 8.07 -5.03 -10.76
N LEU A 37 6.96 -4.30 -10.57
CA LEU A 37 7.01 -2.84 -10.60
C LEU A 37 7.76 -2.31 -9.35
N PRO A 38 8.43 -1.15 -9.45
CA PRO A 38 9.08 -0.52 -8.30
C PRO A 38 8.13 -0.37 -7.09
N VAL A 39 6.88 0.02 -7.35
CA VAL A 39 5.83 0.12 -6.32
C VAL A 39 5.51 -1.22 -5.65
N THR A 40 5.55 -2.33 -6.39
CA THR A 40 5.31 -3.68 -5.84
C THR A 40 6.50 -4.12 -4.97
N GLU A 41 7.73 -3.78 -5.36
CA GLU A 41 8.91 -4.01 -4.51
C GLU A 41 8.85 -3.16 -3.24
N ALA A 42 8.46 -1.89 -3.36
CA ALA A 42 8.26 -0.99 -2.23
C ALA A 42 7.21 -1.55 -1.26
N TYR A 43 6.05 -1.99 -1.76
CA TYR A 43 5.01 -2.65 -0.97
C TYR A 43 5.58 -3.86 -0.20
N ARG A 44 6.27 -4.77 -0.89
CA ARG A 44 6.86 -5.97 -0.26
C ARG A 44 7.89 -5.61 0.81
N ARG A 45 8.66 -4.55 0.60
CA ARG A 45 9.67 -4.08 1.55
C ARG A 45 9.04 -3.52 2.81
N VAL A 46 7.97 -2.73 2.69
CA VAL A 46 7.21 -2.24 3.84
C VAL A 46 6.51 -3.39 4.55
N GLU A 47 5.88 -4.31 3.81
CA GLU A 47 5.23 -5.51 4.35
C GLU A 47 6.20 -6.38 5.14
N ALA A 48 7.42 -6.60 4.64
CA ALA A 48 8.45 -7.34 5.36
C ALA A 48 8.87 -6.63 6.65
N ALA A 49 8.94 -5.30 6.66
CA ALA A 49 9.29 -4.52 7.84
C ALA A 49 8.19 -4.55 8.92
N LEU A 50 6.92 -4.77 8.55
CA LEU A 50 5.82 -4.95 9.51
C LEU A 50 6.06 -6.17 10.43
N GLY A 51 6.67 -7.23 9.89
CA GLY A 51 6.97 -8.45 10.66
C GLY A 51 8.02 -8.26 11.75
N ASP A 52 8.82 -7.20 11.70
CA ASP A 52 9.89 -6.92 12.66
C ASP A 52 9.54 -5.84 13.69
N GLY A 53 8.48 -5.03 13.47
CA GLY A 53 8.14 -3.91 14.35
C GLY A 53 6.92 -3.09 13.89
N PRO A 54 5.69 -3.56 14.16
CA PRO A 54 4.46 -2.98 13.62
C PRO A 54 4.11 -1.59 14.17
N GLU A 55 4.43 -1.29 15.44
CA GLU A 55 4.01 -0.02 16.06
C GLU A 55 4.61 1.24 15.41
N ASN A 56 5.86 1.18 14.95
CA ASN A 56 6.53 2.32 14.33
C ASN A 56 6.06 2.59 12.89
N LEU A 57 5.47 1.58 12.25
CA LEU A 57 4.98 1.69 10.88
C LEU A 57 3.54 2.17 10.82
N ARG A 58 2.72 1.91 11.84
CA ARG A 58 1.34 2.38 11.91
C ARG A 58 1.21 3.88 11.63
N GLY A 59 1.94 4.72 12.37
CA GLY A 59 1.84 6.17 12.20
C GLY A 59 2.36 6.68 10.84
N GLN A 60 3.25 5.93 10.20
CA GLN A 60 3.72 6.24 8.84
C GLN A 60 2.68 5.83 7.78
N LEU A 61 1.98 4.72 7.98
CA LEU A 61 0.89 4.29 7.11
C LEU A 61 -0.35 5.19 7.24
N GLU A 62 -0.65 5.66 8.46
CA GLU A 62 -1.71 6.66 8.68
C GLU A 62 -1.39 7.97 7.94
N ARG A 63 -0.14 8.46 7.99
CA ARG A 63 0.30 9.59 7.16
C ARG A 63 0.19 9.33 5.66
N LEU A 64 0.53 8.12 5.23
CA LEU A 64 0.43 7.72 3.83
C LEU A 64 -1.04 7.70 3.34
N LEU A 65 -2.00 7.39 4.21
CA LEU A 65 -3.42 7.51 3.90
C LEU A 65 -3.84 8.97 3.66
N ASP A 66 -3.28 9.90 4.42
CA ASP A 66 -3.64 11.32 4.28
C ASP A 66 -2.97 11.96 3.05
N GLU A 67 -1.67 11.72 2.87
CA GLU A 67 -0.82 12.44 1.92
C GLU A 67 -0.58 11.70 0.59
N GLY A 68 -0.89 10.41 0.53
CA GLY A 68 -0.67 9.58 -0.66
C GLY A 68 -1.62 9.90 -1.80
N THR A 69 -1.17 9.58 -3.02
CA THR A 69 -2.04 9.43 -4.19
C THR A 69 -3.14 8.39 -3.93
N PRO A 70 -4.22 8.34 -4.74
CA PRO A 70 -5.28 7.35 -4.55
C PRO A 70 -4.74 5.90 -4.51
N ALA A 71 -3.82 5.52 -5.40
CA ALA A 71 -3.18 4.20 -5.33
C ALA A 71 -2.29 4.03 -4.08
N GLY A 72 -1.56 5.06 -3.66
CA GLY A 72 -0.78 5.04 -2.40
C GLY A 72 -1.65 4.77 -1.17
N ARG A 73 -2.84 5.38 -1.11
CA ARG A 73 -3.82 5.16 -0.04
C ARG A 73 -4.33 3.73 0.00
N VAL A 74 -4.52 3.08 -1.15
CA VAL A 74 -4.89 1.66 -1.22
C VAL A 74 -3.80 0.77 -0.63
N TYR A 75 -2.52 1.04 -0.93
CA TYR A 75 -1.41 0.32 -0.30
C TYR A 75 -1.36 0.54 1.21
N ALA A 76 -1.56 1.78 1.67
CA ALA A 76 -1.56 2.12 3.09
C ALA A 76 -2.67 1.39 3.85
N ALA A 77 -3.91 1.40 3.32
CA ALA A 77 -5.05 0.70 3.93
C ALA A 77 -4.82 -0.83 3.98
N THR A 78 -4.26 -1.40 2.91
CA THR A 78 -3.89 -2.83 2.86
C THR A 78 -2.86 -3.19 3.93
N LEU A 79 -1.81 -2.37 4.07
CA LEU A 79 -0.76 -2.59 5.06
C LEU A 79 -1.27 -2.38 6.49
N LEU A 80 -2.14 -1.38 6.71
CA LEU A 80 -2.78 -1.14 8.02
C LEU A 80 -3.66 -2.30 8.45
N GLU A 81 -4.40 -2.91 7.53
CA GLU A 81 -5.21 -4.10 7.83
C GLU A 81 -4.38 -5.27 8.38
N ARG A 82 -3.11 -5.40 7.96
CA ARG A 82 -2.18 -6.42 8.48
C ARG A 82 -1.64 -6.07 9.87
N VAL A 83 -1.51 -4.79 10.18
CA VAL A 83 -1.02 -4.29 11.48
C VAL A 83 -2.13 -4.30 12.53
N ASP A 84 -3.28 -3.73 12.16
CA ASP A 84 -4.47 -3.60 12.96
C ASP A 84 -5.70 -3.73 12.03
N PRO A 85 -6.38 -4.88 12.04
CA PRO A 85 -7.55 -5.11 11.21
C PRO A 85 -8.67 -4.07 11.41
N ALA A 86 -8.84 -3.54 12.62
CA ALA A 86 -9.85 -2.53 12.90
C ALA A 86 -9.46 -1.17 12.29
N ALA A 87 -8.17 -0.80 12.37
CA ALA A 87 -7.66 0.40 11.71
C ALA A 87 -7.75 0.29 10.18
N GLY A 88 -7.40 -0.87 9.62
CA GLY A 88 -7.57 -1.15 8.19
C GLY A 88 -9.02 -1.02 7.74
N ARG A 89 -9.96 -1.60 8.49
CA ARG A 89 -11.41 -1.47 8.21
C ARG A 89 -11.88 -0.01 8.24
N ALA A 90 -11.40 0.77 9.22
CA ALA A 90 -11.72 2.19 9.31
C ALA A 90 -11.15 2.97 8.11
N ALA A 91 -9.92 2.68 7.71
CA ALA A 91 -9.29 3.27 6.53
C ALA A 91 -10.10 2.98 5.25
N TRP A 92 -10.47 1.71 5.01
CA TRP A 92 -11.30 1.34 3.87
C TRP A 92 -12.67 2.03 3.90
N THR A 93 -13.27 2.15 5.08
CA THR A 93 -14.55 2.86 5.24
C THR A 93 -14.43 4.33 4.85
N ALA A 94 -13.34 5.00 5.23
CA ALA A 94 -13.08 6.39 4.84
C ALA A 94 -12.83 6.53 3.32
N LEU A 95 -12.06 5.62 2.72
CA LEU A 95 -11.77 5.64 1.29
C LEU A 95 -13.02 5.39 0.42
N ARG A 96 -14.04 4.71 0.95
CA ARG A 96 -15.28 4.42 0.23
C ARG A 96 -16.00 5.67 -0.28
N ASP A 97 -15.88 6.79 0.42
CA ASP A 97 -16.58 8.02 0.05
C ASP A 97 -15.83 8.83 -1.03
N ASP A 98 -14.57 8.51 -1.30
CA ASP A 98 -13.70 9.20 -2.26
C ASP A 98 -13.85 8.63 -3.69
N PRO A 99 -14.24 9.43 -4.70
CA PRO A 99 -14.38 8.98 -6.09
C PRO A 99 -13.07 9.02 -6.89
N ALA A 100 -11.91 9.33 -6.29
CA ALA A 100 -10.65 9.45 -7.02
C ALA A 100 -10.26 8.14 -7.73
N GLU A 101 -9.87 8.25 -8.99
CA GLU A 101 -9.44 7.14 -9.84
C GLU A 101 -7.95 6.83 -9.68
N PHE A 102 -7.58 5.57 -9.89
CA PHE A 102 -6.20 5.11 -10.02
C PHE A 102 -6.10 3.93 -10.98
N GLY A 103 -4.88 3.65 -11.45
CA GLY A 103 -4.60 2.48 -12.27
C GLY A 103 -4.61 1.20 -11.45
N THR A 104 -5.14 0.11 -11.98
CA THR A 104 -5.00 -1.23 -11.38
C THR A 104 -4.22 -2.12 -12.33
N PHE A 105 -3.36 -2.97 -11.78
CA PHE A 105 -2.70 -4.02 -12.52
C PHE A 105 -2.78 -5.31 -11.73
N ILE A 106 -3.74 -6.15 -12.11
CA ILE A 106 -4.04 -7.41 -11.41
C ILE A 106 -3.69 -8.55 -12.37
N GLY A 107 -2.64 -9.30 -12.03
CA GLY A 107 -2.12 -10.36 -12.89
C GLY A 107 -1.59 -9.80 -14.20
N CYS A 108 -2.30 -10.05 -15.31
CA CYS A 108 -1.98 -9.55 -16.65
C CYS A 108 -2.90 -8.42 -17.13
N VAL A 109 -3.90 -8.02 -16.33
CA VAL A 109 -4.93 -7.06 -16.74
C VAL A 109 -4.61 -5.70 -16.15
N MET A 110 -4.41 -4.72 -17.03
CA MET A 110 -4.33 -3.30 -16.67
C MET A 110 -5.73 -2.68 -16.78
N GLY A 111 -6.16 -2.00 -15.72
CA GLY A 111 -7.47 -1.37 -15.63
C GLY A 111 -7.41 -0.04 -14.90
N ARG A 112 -8.59 0.50 -14.62
CA ARG A 112 -8.79 1.65 -13.73
C ARG A 112 -9.88 1.30 -12.74
N SER A 113 -9.79 1.86 -11.55
CA SER A 113 -10.81 1.75 -10.51
C SER A 113 -10.84 3.03 -9.70
N THR A 114 -11.90 3.24 -8.95
CA THR A 114 -12.01 4.33 -7.96
C THR A 114 -11.72 3.82 -6.56
N LEU A 115 -11.30 4.72 -5.66
CA LEU A 115 -11.18 4.40 -4.23
C LEU A 115 -12.50 3.86 -3.67
N ARG A 116 -13.62 4.48 -4.06
CA ARG A 116 -14.97 4.03 -3.74
C ARG A 116 -15.24 2.58 -4.10
N GLU A 117 -15.07 2.21 -5.36
CA GLU A 117 -15.35 0.86 -5.85
C GLU A 117 -14.43 -0.15 -5.17
N TYR A 118 -13.13 0.13 -5.18
CA TYR A 118 -12.12 -0.75 -4.62
C TYR A 118 -12.32 -0.99 -3.12
N ALA A 119 -12.59 0.08 -2.36
CA ALA A 119 -12.86 -0.01 -0.93
C ALA A 119 -14.19 -0.75 -0.66
N SER A 120 -15.23 -0.52 -1.46
CA SER A 120 -16.51 -1.22 -1.30
C SER A 120 -16.37 -2.73 -1.50
N GLU A 121 -15.65 -3.15 -2.54
CA GLU A 121 -15.33 -4.56 -2.80
C GLU A 121 -14.52 -5.16 -1.66
N ARG A 122 -13.50 -4.45 -1.17
CA ARG A 122 -12.66 -4.90 -0.06
C ARG A 122 -13.47 -5.06 1.24
N LEU A 123 -14.38 -4.12 1.52
CA LEU A 123 -15.26 -4.16 2.68
C LEU A 123 -16.31 -5.28 2.59
N ALA A 124 -16.69 -5.71 1.39
CA ALA A 124 -17.62 -6.82 1.17
C ALA A 124 -16.92 -8.19 1.22
N ALA A 125 -15.62 -8.24 0.92
CA ALA A 125 -14.81 -9.47 0.91
C ALA A 125 -14.16 -9.83 2.26
N ALA A 126 -14.22 -8.93 3.24
CA ALA A 126 -13.70 -9.11 4.61
C ALA A 126 -14.83 -9.38 5.60
#